data_AF-A0A158L4G5-F1
#
_entry.id   AF-A0A158L4G5-F1
#
_cell.length_a   1.000
_cell.length_b   1.000
_cell.length_c   1.000
_cell.angle_alpha   90.00
_cell.angle_beta   90.00
_cell.angle_gamma   90.00
#
_symmetry.space_group_name_H-M   'P 1'
#
loop_
_entity.id
_entity.type
_entity.pdbx_description
1 polymer ?
#
loop_
_entity_poly.entity_id
_entity_poly.type
_entity_poly.pdbx_seq_one_letter_code
_entity_poly.pdbx_strand_id
1 'polypeptide(L)'
;MQLDIFADSRDVMLRNDVLNALLRRDARAARPAWETLRDGYPDDGTLAALDGLIGELGEDAAPPFTDHQATNASCHRLETEIESATRWLFREAKAHAWLAPCWRSRARRAAALPFCADASDHHAAALWLRAGDWASAREAVERIEAWRRIPAPLACHARSARPPAPSNCASNRRCSASSDASVRRVSRSAKRRVESHASSVSSGHATSSPSAR
;
A
#
# COMPACT_ATOMS: atom_id res chain seq x y z
N MET A 1 31.68 36.67 1.14
CA MET A 1 31.09 35.34 0.94
C MET A 1 29.58 35.50 1.03
N GLN A 2 28.90 35.42 -0.12
CA GLN A 2 27.44 35.51 -0.20
C GLN A 2 26.93 34.06 -0.10
N LEU A 3 26.23 33.75 1.00
CA LEU A 3 25.64 32.42 1.23
C LEU A 3 24.69 32.10 0.09
N ASP A 4 24.87 30.94 -0.54
CA ASP A 4 24.09 30.47 -1.69
C ASP A 4 22.71 29.99 -1.23
N ILE A 5 21.87 30.96 -0.86
CA ILE A 5 20.50 30.77 -0.38
C ILE A 5 19.61 30.10 -1.44
N PHE A 6 20.03 30.11 -2.71
CA PHE A 6 19.29 29.54 -3.83
C PHE A 6 19.66 28.08 -4.08
N ALA A 7 20.93 27.69 -3.91
CA ALA A 7 21.31 26.28 -3.87
C ALA A 7 20.63 25.53 -2.72
N ASP A 8 20.56 26.17 -1.53
CA ASP A 8 19.82 25.70 -0.35
C ASP A 8 18.28 25.70 -0.53
N SER A 9 17.77 26.37 -1.57
CA SER A 9 16.34 26.35 -1.89
C SER A 9 15.99 25.19 -2.84
N ARG A 10 16.92 24.85 -3.73
CA ARG A 10 16.71 23.82 -4.74
C ARG A 10 16.92 22.41 -4.18
N ASP A 11 17.89 22.20 -3.31
CA ASP A 11 18.06 20.91 -2.62
C ASP A 11 16.82 20.60 -1.75
N VAL A 12 16.33 21.60 -1.01
CA VAL A 12 15.14 21.49 -0.16
C VAL A 12 13.90 21.20 -1.00
N MET A 13 13.74 21.85 -2.16
CA MET A 13 12.63 21.58 -3.07
C MET A 13 12.67 20.14 -3.59
N LEU A 14 13.82 19.69 -4.12
CA LEU A 14 13.97 18.33 -4.65
C LEU A 14 13.77 17.27 -3.57
N ARG A 15 14.30 17.49 -2.36
CA ARG A 15 14.08 16.61 -1.21
C ARG A 15 12.60 16.55 -0.83
N ASN A 16 11.91 17.69 -0.81
CA ASN A 16 10.48 17.73 -0.54
C ASN A 16 9.64 17.01 -1.60
N ASP A 17 10.04 17.05 -2.88
CA ASP A 17 9.36 16.32 -3.94
C ASP A 17 9.43 14.80 -3.71
N VAL A 18 10.61 14.27 -3.35
CA VAL A 18 10.77 12.87 -2.98
C VAL A 18 9.93 12.52 -1.74
N LEU A 19 10.00 13.34 -0.69
CA LEU A 19 9.25 13.12 0.54
C LEU A 19 7.74 13.15 0.30
N ASN A 20 7.24 14.05 -0.54
CA ASN A 20 5.82 14.13 -0.89
C ASN A 20 5.36 12.90 -1.67
N ALA A 21 6.17 12.40 -2.61
CA ALA A 21 5.89 11.16 -3.32
C ALA A 21 5.89 9.95 -2.37
N LEU A 22 6.85 9.88 -1.45
CA LEU A 22 6.93 8.83 -0.42
C LEU A 22 5.74 8.87 0.55
N LEU A 23 5.31 10.05 0.99
CA LEU A 23 4.12 10.21 1.85
C LEU A 23 2.84 9.77 1.15
N ARG A 24 2.78 9.91 -0.18
CA ARG A 24 1.71 9.38 -1.02
C ARG A 24 1.86 7.88 -1.32
N ARG A 25 2.95 7.25 -0.87
CA ARG A 25 3.36 5.88 -1.19
C ARG A 25 3.42 5.61 -2.69
N ASP A 26 3.86 6.60 -3.46
CA ASP A 26 3.99 6.50 -4.91
C ASP A 26 5.45 6.26 -5.31
N ALA A 27 5.84 4.99 -5.42
CA ALA A 27 7.20 4.61 -5.81
C ALA A 27 7.55 5.07 -7.23
N ARG A 28 6.54 5.16 -8.12
CA ARG A 28 6.74 5.56 -9.53
C ARG A 28 7.05 7.03 -9.65
N ALA A 29 6.45 7.86 -8.80
CA ALA A 29 6.77 9.28 -8.70
C ALA A 29 8.04 9.54 -7.87
N ALA A 30 8.28 8.75 -6.82
CA ALA A 30 9.41 8.95 -5.91
C ALA A 30 10.77 8.63 -6.56
N ARG A 31 10.82 7.58 -7.39
CA ARG A 31 12.05 7.13 -8.08
C ARG A 31 12.70 8.22 -8.95
N PRO A 32 12.01 8.83 -9.94
CA PRO A 32 12.61 9.87 -10.77
C PRO A 32 12.93 11.16 -9.99
N ALA A 33 12.14 11.49 -8.96
CA ALA A 33 12.44 12.63 -8.09
C ALA A 33 13.73 12.40 -7.29
N TRP A 34 13.97 11.17 -6.82
CA TRP A 34 15.19 10.79 -6.11
C TRP A 34 16.40 10.78 -7.03
N GLU A 35 16.27 10.30 -8.27
CA GLU A 35 17.33 10.36 -9.29
C GLU A 35 17.74 11.81 -9.56
N THR A 36 16.76 12.72 -9.70
CA THR A 36 17.00 14.15 -9.90
C THR A 36 17.74 14.78 -8.72
N LEU A 37 17.38 14.41 -7.48
CA LEU A 37 18.08 14.86 -6.27
C LEU A 37 19.52 14.34 -6.24
N ARG A 38 19.72 13.05 -6.49
CA ARG A 38 21.04 12.40 -6.48
C ARG A 38 21.98 13.02 -7.51
N ASP A 39 21.48 13.27 -8.72
CA ASP A 39 22.29 13.81 -9.81
C ASP A 39 22.64 15.29 -9.55
N GLY A 40 21.79 16.03 -8.84
CA GLY A 40 22.06 17.42 -8.45
C GLY A 40 22.91 17.57 -7.18
N TYR A 41 22.78 16.64 -6.23
CA TYR A 41 23.36 16.71 -4.89
C TYR A 41 23.82 15.31 -4.43
N PRO A 42 24.89 14.74 -5.01
CA PRO A 42 25.32 13.37 -4.74
C PRO A 42 25.80 13.12 -3.32
N ASP A 43 26.26 14.18 -2.62
CA ASP A 43 26.75 14.11 -1.24
C ASP A 43 25.64 14.32 -0.19
N ASP A 44 24.36 14.37 -0.60
CA ASP A 44 23.24 14.51 0.33
C ASP A 44 23.07 13.25 1.19
N GLY A 45 23.27 13.41 2.51
CA GLY A 45 23.18 12.32 3.49
C GLY A 45 21.80 11.66 3.62
N THR A 46 20.75 12.24 3.02
CA THR A 46 19.39 11.66 3.00
C THR A 46 19.20 10.63 1.89
N LEU A 47 20.08 10.58 0.89
CA LEU A 47 19.88 9.77 -0.33
C LEU A 47 19.70 8.28 -0.04
N ALA A 48 20.53 7.70 0.84
CA ALA A 48 20.45 6.29 1.20
C ALA A 48 19.14 5.95 1.92
N ALA A 49 18.71 6.82 2.84
CA ALA A 49 17.46 6.66 3.56
C ALA A 49 16.24 6.75 2.62
N LEU A 50 16.26 7.72 1.69
CA LEU A 50 15.21 7.88 0.68
C LEU A 50 15.14 6.68 -0.26
N ASP A 51 16.28 6.16 -0.73
CA ASP A 51 16.33 4.98 -1.60
C ASP A 51 15.73 3.75 -0.91
N GLY A 52 16.10 3.49 0.35
CA GLY A 52 15.55 2.41 1.16
C GLY A 52 14.02 2.49 1.30
N LEU A 53 13.49 3.70 1.55
CA LEU A 53 12.04 3.93 1.61
C LEU A 53 11.35 3.65 0.27
N ILE A 54 11.94 4.04 -0.86
CA ILE A 54 11.38 3.76 -2.19
C ILE A 54 11.43 2.25 -2.48
N GLY A 55 12.51 1.58 -2.10
CA GLY A 55 12.66 0.13 -2.19
C GLY A 55 11.55 -0.62 -1.43
N GLU A 56 11.25 -0.19 -0.21
CA GLU A 56 10.17 -0.78 0.60
C GLU A 56 8.78 -0.61 -0.01
N LEU A 57 8.51 0.46 -0.76
CA LEU A 57 7.23 0.58 -1.49
C LEU A 57 7.07 -0.52 -2.55
N GLY A 58 8.18 -1.09 -3.06
CA GLY A 58 8.15 -2.23 -3.97
C GLY A 58 7.77 -3.56 -3.31
N GLU A 59 7.93 -3.68 -2.00
CA GLU A 59 7.64 -4.90 -1.24
C GLU A 59 6.14 -5.13 -1.00
N ASP A 60 5.30 -4.12 -1.25
CA ASP A 60 3.85 -4.22 -1.03
C ASP A 60 3.19 -5.30 -1.91
N ALA A 61 3.79 -5.64 -3.06
CA ALA A 61 3.32 -6.66 -3.99
C ALA A 61 4.11 -7.98 -3.94
N ALA A 62 5.00 -8.14 -2.95
CA ALA A 62 5.85 -9.32 -2.85
C ALA A 62 5.06 -10.60 -2.45
N PRO A 63 5.53 -11.79 -2.85
CA PRO A 63 4.84 -13.04 -2.58
C PRO A 63 4.77 -13.38 -1.08
N PRO A 64 3.89 -14.31 -0.69
CA PRO A 64 3.87 -14.87 0.67
C PRO A 64 5.24 -15.40 1.10
N PHE A 65 5.52 -15.37 2.41
CA PHE A 65 6.78 -15.89 2.93
C PHE A 65 6.80 -17.41 2.89
N THR A 66 7.94 -17.98 2.49
CA THR A 66 8.14 -19.44 2.44
C THR A 66 8.33 -20.03 3.84
N ASP A 67 8.98 -19.28 4.74
CA ASP A 67 9.32 -19.76 6.09
C ASP A 67 9.41 -18.61 7.12
N HIS A 68 9.63 -19.00 8.37
CA HIS A 68 9.79 -18.08 9.50
C HIS A 68 11.07 -17.24 9.42
N GLN A 69 12.13 -17.77 8.80
CA GLN A 69 13.40 -17.06 8.67
C GLN A 69 13.25 -15.88 7.70
N ALA A 70 12.59 -16.07 6.56
CA ALA A 70 12.28 -15.04 5.58
C ALA A 70 11.37 -13.95 6.19
N THR A 71 10.39 -14.35 7.00
CA THR A 71 9.54 -13.41 7.74
C THR A 71 10.37 -12.59 8.73
N ASN A 72 11.21 -13.24 9.54
CA ASN A 72 12.07 -12.59 10.52
C ASN A 72 13.05 -11.61 9.86
N ALA A 73 13.77 -12.05 8.82
CA ALA A 73 14.69 -11.19 8.07
C ALA A 73 14.00 -9.95 7.48
N SER A 74 12.79 -10.12 6.94
CA SER A 74 12.01 -9.02 6.38
C SER A 74 11.50 -8.03 7.44
N CYS A 75 11.11 -8.53 8.61
CA CYS A 75 10.70 -7.68 9.74
C CYS A 75 11.89 -6.94 10.35
N HIS A 76 13.01 -7.64 10.56
CA HIS A 76 14.24 -7.05 11.06
C HIS A 76 14.72 -5.91 10.16
N ARG A 77 14.75 -6.08 8.83
CA ARG A 77 15.09 -4.99 7.89
C ARG A 77 14.19 -3.77 8.08
N LEU A 78 12.87 -3.99 8.21
CA LEU A 78 11.91 -2.90 8.39
C LEU A 78 12.17 -2.14 9.70
N GLU A 79 12.53 -2.83 10.77
CA GLU A 79 12.80 -2.23 12.09
C GLU A 79 14.13 -1.49 12.12
N THR A 80 15.20 -2.09 11.61
CA THR A 80 16.54 -1.53 11.79
C THR A 80 16.84 -0.41 10.80
N GLU A 81 16.47 -0.60 9.53
CA GLU A 81 16.82 0.32 8.45
C GLU A 81 15.71 1.34 8.23
N ILE A 82 14.50 0.84 8.05
CA ILE A 82 13.41 1.64 7.50
C ILE A 82 12.73 2.45 8.57
N GLU A 83 12.43 1.89 9.73
CA GLU A 83 11.77 2.61 10.82
C GLU A 83 12.63 3.77 11.32
N SER A 84 13.94 3.56 11.47
CA SER A 84 14.91 4.62 11.80
C SER A 84 14.92 5.73 10.75
N ALA A 85 15.02 5.37 9.46
CA ALA A 85 14.97 6.33 8.35
C ALA A 85 13.64 7.09 8.31
N THR A 86 12.53 6.39 8.55
CA THR A 86 11.18 6.93 8.54
C THR A 86 11.01 7.94 9.67
N ARG A 87 11.49 7.66 10.90
CA ARG A 87 11.43 8.61 12.02
C ARG A 87 12.33 9.82 11.83
N TRP A 88 13.49 9.61 11.23
CA TRP A 88 14.43 10.68 10.97
C TRP A 88 13.90 11.65 9.90
N LEU A 89 13.30 11.13 8.82
CA LEU A 89 12.75 11.93 7.72
C LEU A 89 11.34 12.46 8.01
N PHE A 90 10.50 11.63 8.61
CA PHE A 90 9.12 11.94 8.95
C PHE A 90 8.99 12.00 10.48
N ARG A 91 8.56 13.15 11.00
CA ARG A 91 8.19 13.27 12.43
C ARG A 91 7.31 12.10 12.88
N GLU A 92 7.46 11.68 14.13
CA GLU A 92 6.90 10.43 14.71
C GLU A 92 5.49 10.04 14.24
N ALA A 93 4.54 11.00 14.23
CA ALA A 93 3.16 10.73 13.83
C ALA A 93 3.01 10.30 12.35
N LYS A 94 3.79 10.92 11.45
CA LYS A 94 3.80 10.56 10.03
C LYS A 94 4.55 9.24 9.81
N ALA A 95 5.58 8.97 10.60
CA ALA A 95 6.32 7.72 10.52
C ALA A 95 5.44 6.51 10.81
N HIS A 96 4.67 6.54 11.90
CA HIS A 96 3.77 5.43 12.23
C HIS A 96 2.70 5.21 11.15
N ALA A 97 2.11 6.29 10.63
CA ALA A 97 1.12 6.21 9.55
C ALA A 97 1.71 5.63 8.26
N TRP A 98 2.97 5.96 7.95
CA TRP A 98 3.67 5.47 6.76
C TRP A 98 4.09 3.99 6.90
N LEU A 99 4.51 3.55 8.09
CA LEU A 99 4.91 2.16 8.36
C LEU A 99 3.73 1.19 8.46
N ALA A 100 2.56 1.66 8.88
CA ALA A 100 1.40 0.78 9.08
C ALA A 100 1.06 -0.07 7.83
N PRO A 101 0.98 0.47 6.60
CA PRO A 101 0.85 -0.35 5.38
C PRO A 101 1.96 -1.40 5.19
N CYS A 102 3.22 -1.07 5.48
CA CYS A 102 4.35 -2.02 5.37
C CYS A 102 4.16 -3.22 6.32
N TRP A 103 3.72 -2.95 7.55
CA TRP A 103 3.39 -3.98 8.54
C TRP A 103 2.20 -4.84 8.09
N ARG A 104 1.15 -4.24 7.50
CA ARG A 104 0.00 -5.01 6.94
C ARG A 104 0.43 -5.93 5.81
N SER A 105 1.29 -5.46 4.89
CA SER A 105 1.81 -6.29 3.79
C SER A 105 2.52 -7.53 4.33
N ARG A 106 3.44 -7.35 5.28
CA ARG A 106 4.15 -8.47 5.93
C ARG A 106 3.21 -9.40 6.71
N ALA A 107 2.23 -8.86 7.43
CA ALA A 107 1.22 -9.65 8.13
C ALA A 107 0.40 -10.54 7.18
N ARG A 108 0.03 -10.03 6.00
CA ARG A 108 -0.65 -10.81 4.95
C ARG A 108 0.26 -11.90 4.39
N ARG A 109 1.51 -11.57 4.10
CA ARG A 109 2.50 -12.51 3.56
C ARG A 109 2.85 -13.62 4.55
N ALA A 110 2.82 -13.33 5.86
CA ALA A 110 3.05 -14.29 6.94
C ALA A 110 1.81 -15.11 7.33
N ALA A 111 0.60 -14.75 6.86
CA ALA A 111 -0.65 -15.37 7.30
C ALA A 111 -0.79 -16.85 6.90
N ALA A 112 -0.03 -17.31 5.91
CA ALA A 112 0.00 -18.71 5.49
C ALA A 112 0.91 -19.59 6.35
N LEU A 113 1.78 -18.99 7.17
CA LEU A 113 2.70 -19.74 8.02
C LEU A 113 2.00 -20.21 9.31
N PRO A 114 2.26 -21.44 9.77
CA PRO A 114 1.73 -21.92 11.03
C PRO A 114 2.29 -21.12 12.21
N PHE A 115 1.63 -21.16 13.35
CA PHE A 115 2.18 -20.53 14.55
C PHE A 115 3.44 -21.27 15.05
N CYS A 116 4.52 -20.52 15.29
CA CYS A 116 5.74 -21.01 15.91
C CYS A 116 6.03 -20.18 17.17
N ALA A 117 6.24 -20.83 18.32
CA ALA A 117 6.46 -20.15 19.60
C ALA A 117 7.76 -19.33 19.60
N ASP A 118 8.83 -19.88 19.02
CA ASP A 118 10.16 -19.24 18.93
C ASP A 118 10.16 -18.01 18.01
N ALA A 119 9.18 -17.92 17.10
CA ALA A 119 9.00 -16.79 16.18
C ALA A 119 7.69 -16.04 16.43
N SER A 120 7.16 -16.08 17.66
CA SER A 120 5.83 -15.57 17.99
C SER A 120 5.66 -14.06 17.76
N ASP A 121 6.72 -13.26 17.92
CA ASP A 121 6.71 -11.82 17.63
C ASP A 121 6.62 -11.48 16.13
N HIS A 122 6.96 -12.44 15.28
CA HIS A 122 6.91 -12.34 13.82
C HIS A 122 5.70 -13.07 13.20
N HIS A 123 4.84 -13.65 14.04
CA HIS A 123 3.59 -14.24 13.57
C HIS A 123 2.63 -13.15 13.05
N ALA A 124 1.79 -13.51 12.08
CA ALA A 124 0.84 -12.59 11.44
C ALA A 124 0.02 -11.76 12.46
N ALA A 125 -0.43 -12.38 13.56
CA ALA A 125 -1.15 -11.68 14.62
C ALA A 125 -0.36 -10.51 15.22
N ALA A 126 0.93 -10.72 15.57
CA ALA A 126 1.77 -9.67 16.13
C ALA A 126 2.03 -8.54 15.12
N LEU A 127 2.21 -8.89 13.84
CA LEU A 127 2.40 -7.92 12.77
C LEU A 127 1.16 -7.04 12.54
N TRP A 128 -0.05 -7.62 12.64
CA TRP A 128 -1.30 -6.84 12.57
C TRP A 128 -1.45 -5.85 13.73
N LEU A 129 -1.03 -6.22 14.95
CA LEU A 129 -1.00 -5.30 16.09
C LEU A 129 -0.07 -4.10 15.82
N ARG A 130 1.11 -4.34 15.24
CA ARG A 130 2.07 -3.28 14.87
C ARG A 130 1.52 -2.34 13.79
N ALA A 131 0.69 -2.87 12.88
CA ALA A 131 -0.03 -2.08 11.90
C ALA A 131 -1.24 -1.30 12.46
N GLY A 132 -1.57 -1.48 13.74
CA GLY A 132 -2.76 -0.91 14.38
C GLY A 132 -4.09 -1.53 13.91
N ASP A 133 -4.05 -2.70 13.28
CA ASP A 133 -5.23 -3.42 12.80
C ASP A 133 -5.65 -4.50 13.81
N TRP A 134 -6.39 -4.06 14.82
CA TRP A 134 -6.78 -4.92 15.94
C TRP A 134 -7.76 -6.03 15.53
N ALA A 135 -8.61 -5.77 14.53
CA ALA A 135 -9.56 -6.76 14.02
C ALA A 135 -8.82 -7.92 13.33
N SER A 136 -7.93 -7.60 12.38
CA SER A 136 -7.15 -8.59 11.66
C SER A 136 -6.20 -9.37 12.60
N ALA A 137 -5.67 -8.71 13.62
CA ALA A 137 -4.87 -9.37 14.66
C ALA A 137 -5.67 -10.42 15.42
N ARG A 138 -6.91 -10.09 15.81
CA ARG A 138 -7.80 -11.01 16.51
C ARG A 138 -8.13 -12.23 15.65
N GLU A 139 -8.53 -12.02 14.41
CA GLU A 139 -8.81 -13.13 13.48
C GLU A 139 -7.59 -14.03 13.28
N ALA A 140 -6.39 -13.46 13.19
CA ALA A 140 -5.16 -14.23 13.06
C ALA A 140 -4.86 -15.08 14.31
N VAL A 141 -5.17 -14.58 15.51
CA VAL A 141 -5.05 -15.38 16.74
C VAL A 141 -6.07 -16.51 16.78
N GLU A 142 -7.33 -16.23 16.43
CA GLU A 142 -8.41 -17.21 16.50
C GLU A 142 -8.23 -18.41 15.55
N ARG A 143 -7.41 -18.26 14.50
CA ARG A 143 -7.00 -19.37 13.61
C ARG A 143 -5.95 -20.31 14.21
N ILE A 144 -5.25 -19.90 15.27
CA ILE A 144 -4.26 -20.74 15.92
C ILE A 144 -4.99 -21.79 16.77
N GLU A 145 -4.69 -23.06 16.55
CA GLU A 145 -5.26 -24.13 17.34
C GLU A 145 -4.87 -23.97 18.82
N ALA A 146 -5.83 -24.17 19.72
CA ALA A 146 -5.64 -24.05 21.17
C ALA A 146 -5.02 -22.70 21.63
N TRP A 147 -5.19 -21.61 20.88
CA TRP A 147 -4.57 -20.30 21.17
C TRP A 147 -4.75 -19.79 22.60
N ARG A 148 -5.87 -20.12 23.25
CA ARG A 148 -6.15 -19.73 24.66
C ARG A 148 -5.20 -20.35 25.68
N ARG A 149 -4.55 -21.45 25.32
CA ARG A 149 -3.58 -22.18 26.17
C ARG A 149 -2.13 -21.76 25.91
N ILE A 150 -1.90 -20.97 24.86
CA ILE A 150 -0.56 -20.52 24.47
C ILE A 150 -0.41 -19.06 24.90
N PRO A 151 0.60 -18.71 25.72
CA PRO A 151 0.74 -17.36 26.28
C PRO A 151 0.82 -16.23 25.23
N ALA A 152 1.61 -16.41 24.16
CA ALA A 152 1.83 -15.36 23.16
C ALA A 152 0.57 -15.01 22.34
N PRO A 153 -0.17 -15.97 21.75
CA PRO A 153 -1.46 -15.71 21.12
C PRO A 153 -2.50 -15.10 22.09
N LEU A 154 -2.57 -15.58 23.33
CA LEU A 154 -3.48 -15.04 24.34
C LEU A 154 -3.17 -13.57 24.65
N ALA A 155 -1.90 -13.20 24.81
CA ALA A 155 -1.48 -11.82 25.00
C ALA A 155 -1.83 -10.95 23.77
N CYS A 156 -1.68 -11.48 22.55
CA CYS A 156 -2.08 -10.78 21.34
C CYS A 156 -3.58 -10.50 21.29
N HIS A 157 -4.42 -11.48 21.63
CA HIS A 157 -5.87 -11.32 21.69
C HIS A 157 -6.30 -10.32 22.78
N ALA A 158 -5.62 -10.30 23.93
CA ALA A 158 -5.89 -9.31 24.97
C ALA A 158 -5.55 -7.89 24.51
N ARG A 159 -4.43 -7.71 23.78
CA ARG A 159 -4.05 -6.41 23.20
C ARG A 159 -5.03 -5.94 22.12
N SER A 160 -5.49 -6.83 21.25
CA SER A 160 -6.46 -6.46 20.20
C SER A 160 -7.83 -6.07 20.76
N ALA A 161 -8.21 -6.57 21.94
CA ALA A 161 -9.44 -6.18 22.62
C ALA A 161 -9.40 -4.78 23.25
N ARG A 162 -8.21 -4.18 23.38
CA ARG A 162 -8.00 -2.88 24.04
C ARG A 162 -7.25 -1.93 23.09
N PRO A 163 -7.91 -1.45 22.01
CA PRO A 163 -7.29 -0.47 21.12
C PRO A 163 -6.85 0.75 21.94
N PRO A 164 -5.68 1.36 21.65
CA PRO A 164 -5.29 2.59 22.30
C PRO A 164 -6.40 3.63 22.09
N ALA A 165 -6.68 4.42 23.12
CA ALA A 165 -7.65 5.51 23.04
C ALA A 165 -7.33 6.36 21.80
N PRO A 166 -8.33 6.79 21.01
CA PRO A 166 -8.07 7.63 19.86
C PRO A 166 -7.33 8.86 20.35
N SER A 167 -6.05 8.99 20.00
CA SER A 167 -5.36 10.26 20.15
C SER A 167 -6.15 11.27 19.32
N ASN A 168 -6.48 12.42 19.92
CA ASN A 168 -7.21 13.51 19.30
C ASN A 168 -6.45 14.05 18.08
N CYS A 169 -6.53 13.33 16.95
CA CYS A 169 -6.05 13.70 15.63
C CYS A 169 -7.16 13.41 14.59
N ALA A 170 -8.42 13.48 15.01
CA ALA A 170 -9.57 13.45 14.13
C ALA A 170 -9.85 14.84 13.53
N SER A 171 -8.90 15.34 12.74
CA SER A 171 -9.09 16.53 11.89
C SER A 171 -8.63 16.27 10.46
N ASN A 172 -8.92 15.09 9.90
CA ASN A 172 -9.03 14.90 8.44
C ASN A 172 -9.48 13.48 8.04
N ARG A 173 -10.72 13.12 8.35
CA ARG A 173 -11.43 12.05 7.63
C ARG A 173 -12.66 12.61 6.92
N ARG A 174 -12.40 13.44 5.91
CA ARG A 174 -13.21 13.48 4.70
C ARG A 174 -12.24 13.25 3.54
N CYS A 175 -12.71 12.62 2.47
CA CYS A 175 -11.96 12.20 1.27
C CYS A 175 -11.29 10.82 1.32
N SER A 176 -12.03 9.76 1.65
CA SER A 176 -11.78 8.42 1.05
C SER A 176 -13.08 7.61 0.94
N ALA A 177 -14.17 8.26 0.54
CA ALA A 177 -15.43 7.60 0.20
C ALA A 177 -16.08 8.32 -0.98
N SER A 178 -15.39 8.35 -2.13
CA SER A 178 -16.00 8.75 -3.41
C SER A 178 -15.09 8.38 -4.59
N SER A 179 -14.81 7.09 -4.80
CA SER A 179 -14.30 6.63 -6.11
C SER A 179 -14.93 5.34 -6.63
N ASP A 180 -15.75 4.63 -5.85
CA ASP A 180 -16.30 3.32 -6.28
C ASP A 180 -17.77 3.34 -6.76
N ALA A 181 -18.37 4.52 -6.92
CA ALA A 181 -19.75 4.67 -7.40
C ALA A 181 -19.89 5.20 -8.84
N SER A 182 -18.80 5.65 -9.49
CA SER A 182 -18.87 6.24 -10.84
C SER A 182 -18.58 5.27 -12.00
N VAL A 183 -18.09 4.04 -11.74
CA VAL A 183 -17.75 3.09 -12.81
C VAL A 183 -18.94 2.22 -13.26
N ARG A 184 -20.08 2.24 -12.56
CA ARG A 184 -21.28 1.46 -12.94
C ARG A 184 -22.38 2.23 -13.68
N ARG A 185 -22.21 3.52 -13.97
CA ARG A 185 -23.24 4.32 -14.68
C ARG A 185 -22.94 4.65 -16.15
N VAL A 186 -21.77 4.32 -16.68
CA VAL A 186 -21.45 4.54 -18.12
C VAL A 186 -21.77 3.32 -18.99
N SER A 187 -21.94 2.13 -18.43
CA SER A 187 -22.17 0.90 -19.20
C SER A 187 -23.64 0.66 -19.60
N ARG A 188 -24.60 1.52 -19.23
CA ARG A 188 -26.01 1.40 -19.65
C ARG A 188 -26.42 2.35 -20.79
N SER A 189 -25.58 3.28 -21.20
CA SER A 189 -25.88 4.21 -22.31
C SER A 189 -25.30 3.80 -23.67
N ALA A 190 -24.42 2.80 -23.72
CA ALA A 190 -23.85 2.31 -24.99
C ALA A 190 -24.65 1.15 -25.64
N LYS A 191 -25.57 0.52 -24.92
CA LYS A 191 -26.36 -0.63 -25.45
C LYS A 191 -27.65 -0.22 -26.16
N ARG A 192 -28.07 1.04 -26.09
CA ARG A 192 -29.30 1.54 -26.76
C ARG A 192 -29.08 2.18 -28.14
N ARG A 193 -27.84 2.24 -28.65
CA ARG A 193 -27.54 2.89 -29.94
C ARG A 193 -27.21 1.94 -31.09
N VAL A 194 -27.24 0.62 -30.87
CA VAL A 194 -27.00 -0.39 -31.92
C VAL A 194 -28.30 -1.08 -32.38
N GLU A 195 -29.41 -0.94 -31.65
CA GLU A 195 -30.69 -1.57 -32.03
C GLU A 195 -31.62 -0.66 -32.86
N SER A 196 -31.26 0.60 -33.16
CA SER A 196 -32.11 1.52 -33.96
C SER A 196 -31.68 1.68 -35.43
N HIS A 197 -30.82 0.80 -35.95
CA HIS A 197 -30.38 0.79 -37.36
C HIS A 197 -30.65 -0.53 -38.10
N ALA A 198 -31.56 -1.37 -37.59
CA ALA A 198 -32.03 -2.59 -38.26
C ALA A 198 -33.53 -2.55 -38.58
N SER A 199 -34.07 -1.36 -38.87
CA SER A 199 -35.46 -1.20 -39.31
C SER A 199 -35.55 -0.14 -40.39
N SER A 200 -35.05 -0.46 -41.58
CA SER A 200 -35.54 0.08 -42.85
C SER A 200 -34.83 -0.66 -43.98
N VAL A 201 -35.59 -0.94 -45.04
CA VAL A 201 -35.18 -1.61 -46.30
C VAL A 201 -35.36 -3.14 -46.32
N SER A 202 -36.61 -3.56 -46.47
CA SER A 202 -36.96 -4.55 -47.51
C SER A 202 -38.47 -4.69 -47.65
N SER A 203 -39.04 -4.03 -48.65
CA SER A 203 -40.39 -4.32 -49.18
C SER A 203 -40.47 -3.78 -50.62
N GLY A 204 -40.79 -4.67 -51.56
CA GLY A 204 -41.03 -4.41 -52.99
C GLY A 204 -39.76 -4.53 -53.85
N HIS A 205 -39.71 -5.24 -54.98
CA HIS A 205 -40.77 -5.65 -55.88
C HIS A 205 -40.27 -6.82 -56.75
N ALA A 206 -41.17 -7.73 -57.11
CA ALA A 206 -40.95 -8.80 -58.07
C ALA A 206 -40.86 -8.26 -59.50
N THR A 207 -40.11 -8.94 -60.38
CA THR A 207 -40.60 -9.48 -61.67
C THR A 207 -39.48 -10.17 -62.47
N SER A 208 -39.85 -11.32 -63.05
CA SER A 208 -39.39 -11.86 -64.34
C SER A 208 -38.07 -12.63 -64.45
N SER A 209 -38.21 -13.96 -64.44
CA SER A 209 -37.63 -14.92 -65.40
C SER A 209 -37.77 -14.40 -66.87
N PRO A 210 -36.98 -14.87 -67.88
CA PRO A 210 -36.77 -16.30 -68.15
C PRO A 210 -35.49 -16.75 -68.91
N SER A 211 -35.34 -18.09 -68.92
CA SER A 211 -34.97 -18.94 -70.07
C SER A 211 -33.51 -19.22 -70.46
N ALA A 212 -33.33 -20.53 -70.75
CA ALA A 212 -32.37 -21.17 -71.66
C ALA A 212 -30.88 -21.14 -71.24
N ARG A 213 -30.10 -22.23 -71.28
CA ARG A 213 -30.19 -23.51 -71.99
C ARG A 213 -29.24 -24.50 -71.33
#